data_AF-C5KGP3-F1
#
_entry.id   AF-C5KGP3-F1
#
_cell.length_a   1.000
_cell.length_b   1.000
_cell.length_c   1.000
_cell.angle_alpha   90.00
_cell.angle_beta   90.00
_cell.angle_gamma   90.00
#
_symmetry.space_group_name_H-M   'P 1'
#
loop_
_entity.id
_entity.type
_entity.pdbx_description
1 polymer ?
#
loop_
_entity_poly.entity_id
_entity_poly.type
_entity_poly.pdbx_seq_one_letter_code
_entity_poly.pdbx_strand_id
1 'polypeptide(L)'
;MKLTGNCLHGSRPLLHFDAAFDNTTTPQLMLYKQMFIRMFGIPRNHPKSKPFYDHVMAFYWLDNKIWIRHYQISPEAAAATECMNNPNKQTLTEIGPRMVLEPMIVLSGSFSGDVIYRNIRYESPTEMRRQLKRARAVEHEAKVIEHEKSKMRKVAANLEEDHLDEIFGTTTDHHHRDDDVMVE
;
A
#
# COMPACT_ATOMS: atom_id res chain seq x y z
N MET A 1 -5.50 13.30 -10.62
CA MET A 1 -4.04 13.52 -10.49
C MET A 1 -3.43 13.40 -11.88
N LYS A 2 -2.80 14.45 -12.43
CA LYS A 2 -2.37 14.49 -13.84
C LYS A 2 -0.84 14.32 -13.92
N LEU A 3 -0.39 13.31 -14.65
CA LEU A 3 1.00 13.16 -15.09
C LEU A 3 1.10 13.81 -16.47
N THR A 4 1.43 15.11 -16.49
CA THR A 4 1.35 15.94 -17.71
C THR A 4 2.68 16.02 -18.45
N GLY A 5 3.76 15.54 -17.86
CA GLY A 5 5.08 15.55 -18.48
C GLY A 5 5.20 14.51 -19.60
N ASN A 6 6.16 14.73 -20.48
CA ASN A 6 6.58 13.79 -21.51
C ASN A 6 8.11 13.76 -21.59
N CYS A 7 8.70 12.68 -22.10
CA CYS A 7 10.13 12.65 -22.39
C CYS A 7 10.44 11.88 -23.66
N LEU A 8 11.54 12.24 -24.31
CA LEU A 8 12.06 11.56 -25.48
C LEU A 8 12.41 10.11 -25.15
N HIS A 9 11.79 9.19 -25.88
CA HIS A 9 12.18 7.78 -25.84
C HIS A 9 13.66 7.62 -26.24
N GLY A 10 14.43 6.95 -25.39
CA GLY A 10 15.86 6.73 -25.56
C GLY A 10 16.77 7.89 -25.09
N SER A 11 16.22 8.97 -24.55
CA SER A 11 17.03 9.99 -23.86
C SER A 11 17.63 9.41 -22.56
N ARG A 12 18.74 9.99 -22.11
CA ARG A 12 19.47 9.48 -20.95
C ARG A 12 18.88 10.07 -19.66
N PRO A 13 18.38 9.26 -18.71
CA PRO A 13 17.90 9.78 -17.44
C PRO A 13 19.07 10.33 -16.62
N LEU A 14 18.84 11.46 -15.96
CA LEU A 14 19.60 11.81 -14.77
C LEU A 14 19.07 10.97 -13.60
N LEU A 15 19.96 10.34 -12.84
CA LEU A 15 19.58 9.58 -11.65
C LEU A 15 19.92 10.41 -10.42
N HIS A 16 18.89 10.80 -9.67
CA HIS A 16 19.03 11.55 -8.43
C HIS A 16 18.78 10.62 -7.24
N PHE A 17 19.75 10.51 -6.34
CA PHE A 17 19.62 9.73 -5.12
C PHE A 17 19.66 10.65 -3.90
N ASP A 18 18.78 10.38 -2.96
CA ASP A 18 18.82 10.99 -1.63
C ASP A 18 20.12 10.64 -0.87
N ALA A 19 20.56 11.52 0.02
CA ALA A 19 21.80 11.39 0.77
C ALA A 19 21.82 10.12 1.65
N ALA A 20 20.65 9.61 2.05
CA ALA A 20 20.52 8.36 2.78
C ALA A 20 21.17 7.16 2.07
N PHE A 21 21.23 7.17 0.73
CA PHE A 21 21.83 6.08 -0.05
C PHE A 21 23.35 6.02 0.03
N ASP A 22 24.01 7.07 0.50
CA ASP A 22 25.47 7.13 0.70
C ASP A 22 25.90 6.89 2.15
N ASN A 23 24.94 6.63 3.05
CA ASN A 23 25.22 6.41 4.47
C ASN A 23 25.80 5.01 4.74
N THR A 24 26.99 4.96 5.34
CA THR A 24 27.69 3.72 5.71
C THR A 24 26.96 2.88 6.77
N THR A 25 26.11 3.50 7.60
CA THR A 25 25.33 2.79 8.63
C THR A 25 24.31 1.82 8.02
N THR A 26 23.86 2.08 6.81
CA THR A 26 22.86 1.28 6.09
C THR A 26 23.43 0.77 4.77
N PRO A 27 24.34 -0.23 4.80
CA PRO A 27 25.06 -0.70 3.61
C PRO A 27 24.15 -1.27 2.52
N GLN A 28 22.97 -1.78 2.89
CA GLN A 28 21.97 -2.26 1.92
C GLN A 28 21.49 -1.15 0.97
N LEU A 29 21.41 0.11 1.43
CA LEU A 29 20.99 1.22 0.56
C LEU A 29 22.05 1.52 -0.50
N MET A 30 23.33 1.45 -0.14
CA MET A 30 24.43 1.62 -1.10
C MET A 30 24.37 0.55 -2.19
N LEU A 31 24.06 -0.70 -1.83
CA LEU A 31 23.85 -1.78 -2.79
C LEU A 31 22.67 -1.47 -3.73
N TYR A 32 21.53 -1.02 -3.18
CA TYR A 32 20.37 -0.66 -3.99
C TYR A 32 20.67 0.50 -4.94
N LYS A 33 21.41 1.52 -4.50
CA LYS A 33 21.87 2.62 -5.35
C LYS A 33 22.67 2.09 -6.54
N GLN A 34 23.65 1.22 -6.30
CA GLN A 34 24.44 0.63 -7.38
C GLN A 34 23.59 -0.20 -8.34
N MET A 35 22.66 -1.01 -7.82
CA MET A 35 21.74 -1.77 -8.67
C MET A 35 20.87 -0.86 -9.53
N PHE A 36 20.29 0.20 -8.97
CA PHE A 36 19.45 1.14 -9.72
C PHE A 36 20.24 1.92 -10.77
N ILE A 37 21.50 2.28 -10.50
CA ILE A 37 22.39 2.87 -11.50
C ILE A 37 22.55 1.93 -12.70
N ARG A 38 22.67 0.61 -12.47
CA ARG A 38 22.81 -0.36 -13.56
C ARG A 38 21.48 -0.69 -14.26
N MET A 39 20.36 -0.67 -13.54
CA MET A 39 19.04 -0.98 -14.09
C MET A 39 18.45 0.17 -14.90
N PHE A 40 18.53 1.40 -14.38
CA PHE A 40 17.92 2.58 -14.98
C PHE A 40 18.91 3.46 -15.74
N GLY A 41 20.21 3.28 -15.50
CA GLY A 41 21.25 4.00 -16.24
C GLY A 41 21.43 3.45 -17.65
N ILE A 42 21.58 4.36 -18.62
CA ILE A 42 21.90 4.00 -20.00
C ILE A 42 23.43 4.01 -20.16
N PRO A 43 24.06 2.89 -20.58
CA PRO A 43 25.50 2.83 -20.74
C PRO A 43 25.96 3.79 -21.85
N ARG A 44 27.24 4.20 -21.75
CA ARG A 44 27.85 5.06 -22.76
C ARG A 44 27.82 4.35 -24.12
N ASN A 45 27.47 5.09 -25.17
CA ASN A 45 27.38 4.60 -26.55
C ASN A 45 26.35 3.49 -26.78
N HIS A 46 25.26 3.45 -26.01
CA HIS A 46 24.15 2.56 -26.33
C HIS A 46 23.57 2.93 -27.71
N PRO A 47 23.37 1.97 -28.64
CA PRO A 47 23.03 2.27 -30.04
C PRO A 47 21.69 3.00 -30.22
N LYS A 48 20.78 2.85 -29.26
CA LYS A 48 19.48 3.54 -29.25
C LYS A 48 19.44 4.80 -28.36
N SER A 49 20.58 5.20 -27.79
CA SER A 49 20.63 6.37 -26.91
C SER A 49 20.62 7.67 -27.71
N LYS A 50 19.84 8.64 -27.23
CA LYS A 50 19.86 10.01 -27.72
C LYS A 50 20.79 10.86 -26.86
N PRO A 51 21.44 11.90 -27.44
CA PRO A 51 22.47 12.68 -26.73
C PRO A 51 21.92 13.64 -25.66
N PHE A 52 20.60 13.79 -25.55
CA PHE A 52 19.95 14.78 -24.68
C PHE A 52 19.53 14.21 -23.32
N TYR A 53 19.58 15.06 -22.31
CA TYR A 53 19.01 14.84 -20.98
C TYR A 53 17.68 15.56 -20.88
N ASP A 54 16.59 14.80 -20.94
CA ASP A 54 15.23 15.33 -21.00
C ASP A 54 14.43 15.03 -19.72
N HIS A 55 14.95 14.12 -18.89
CA HIS A 55 14.24 13.65 -17.71
C HIS A 55 15.18 13.23 -16.59
N VAL A 56 14.65 13.26 -15.37
CA VAL A 56 15.31 12.83 -14.14
C VAL A 56 14.45 11.78 -13.44
N MET A 57 15.08 10.70 -13.02
CA MET A 57 14.50 9.71 -12.12
C MET A 57 15.09 9.91 -10.73
N ALA A 58 14.23 10.23 -9.77
CA ALA A 58 14.59 10.54 -8.41
C ALA A 58 14.21 9.39 -7.47
N PHE A 59 15.16 9.01 -6.61
CA PHE A 59 15.04 7.95 -5.61
C PHE A 59 15.15 8.57 -4.23
N TYR A 60 14.06 8.52 -3.45
CA TYR A 60 14.01 9.03 -2.09
C TYR A 60 13.86 7.90 -1.08
N TRP A 61 14.51 8.04 0.07
CA TRP A 61 14.37 7.10 1.18
C TRP A 61 13.46 7.71 2.25
N LEU A 62 12.23 7.22 2.33
CA LEU A 62 11.23 7.71 3.29
C LEU A 62 10.38 6.54 3.80
N ASP A 63 10.10 6.54 5.10
CA ASP A 63 9.30 5.50 5.78
C ASP A 63 9.81 4.08 5.57
N ASN A 64 11.14 3.90 5.50
CA ASN A 64 11.79 2.62 5.21
C ASN A 64 11.37 2.02 3.84
N LYS A 65 10.96 2.89 2.91
CA LYS A 65 10.61 2.54 1.53
C LYS A 65 11.36 3.45 0.57
N ILE A 66 11.55 2.95 -0.64
CA ILE A 66 12.20 3.64 -1.73
C ILE A 66 11.12 4.24 -2.62
N TRP A 67 11.03 5.56 -2.62
CA TRP A 67 10.09 6.29 -3.45
C TRP A 67 10.77 6.66 -4.76
N ILE A 68 10.18 6.23 -5.87
CA ILE A 68 10.67 6.52 -7.20
C ILE A 68 9.71 7.51 -7.86
N ARG A 69 10.30 8.60 -8.36
CA ARG A 69 9.61 9.66 -9.09
C ARG A 69 10.32 9.92 -10.41
N HIS A 70 9.55 10.28 -11.42
CA HIS A 70 10.06 10.51 -12.77
C HIS A 70 9.55 11.85 -13.30
N TYR A 71 10.49 12.76 -13.57
CA TYR A 71 10.22 14.14 -13.96
C TYR A 71 10.83 14.46 -15.32
N GLN A 72 10.09 15.22 -16.13
CA GLN A 72 10.58 15.92 -17.30
C GLN A 72 11.34 17.16 -16.86
N ILE A 73 12.43 17.48 -17.56
CA ILE A 73 13.17 18.72 -17.41
C ILE A 73 12.74 19.66 -18.53
N SER A 74 12.17 20.81 -18.18
CA SER A 74 11.77 21.85 -19.15
C SER A 74 12.35 23.20 -18.75
N PRO A 75 12.84 24.02 -19.69
CA PRO A 75 13.24 25.40 -19.36
C PRO A 75 12.00 26.17 -18.90
N GLU A 76 12.18 27.05 -17.91
CA GLU A 76 11.07 27.86 -17.36
C GLU A 76 10.42 28.76 -18.43
N ALA A 77 11.24 29.34 -19.32
CA ALA A 77 10.80 30.09 -20.48
C ALA A 77 11.38 29.48 -21.75
N ALA A 78 10.53 28.79 -22.53
CA ALA A 78 10.95 28.06 -23.73
C ALA A 78 11.52 28.96 -24.87
N ALA A 79 11.18 30.26 -24.87
CA ALA A 79 11.61 31.20 -25.91
C ALA A 79 12.92 31.95 -25.58
N ALA A 80 13.40 31.87 -24.34
CA ALA A 80 14.61 32.57 -23.91
C ALA A 80 15.83 31.66 -24.01
N THR A 81 16.75 31.96 -24.93
CA THR A 81 18.01 31.23 -25.10
C THR A 81 18.84 31.19 -23.81
N GLU A 82 18.69 32.19 -22.93
CA GLU A 82 19.33 32.23 -21.61
C GLU A 82 18.86 31.13 -20.64
N CYS A 83 17.66 30.60 -20.86
CA CYS A 83 17.08 29.54 -20.05
C CYS A 83 17.44 28.15 -20.61
N MET A 84 17.84 28.06 -21.88
CA MET A 84 18.38 26.83 -22.45
C MET A 84 19.77 26.58 -21.87
N ASN A 85 19.99 25.39 -21.31
CA ASN A 85 21.25 24.96 -20.68
C ASN A 85 21.65 25.64 -19.37
N ASN A 86 20.78 26.46 -18.74
CA ASN A 86 21.03 26.98 -17.40
C ASN A 86 20.35 26.08 -16.35
N PRO A 87 21.08 25.35 -15.49
CA PRO A 87 20.50 24.46 -14.48
C PRO A 87 19.57 25.18 -13.49
N ASN A 88 19.82 26.47 -13.22
CA ASN A 88 19.04 27.24 -12.25
C ASN A 88 17.68 27.73 -12.80
N LYS A 89 17.46 27.65 -14.12
CA LYS A 89 16.22 28.08 -14.79
C LYS A 89 15.47 26.90 -15.42
N GLN A 90 15.50 25.74 -14.75
CA GLN A 90 14.78 24.54 -15.16
C GLN A 90 13.58 24.28 -14.25
N THR A 91 12.51 23.79 -14.84
CA THR A 91 11.27 23.36 -14.18
C THR A 91 11.11 21.85 -14.33
N LEU A 92 10.57 21.21 -13.29
CA LEU A 92 10.34 19.77 -13.27
C LEU A 92 8.86 19.45 -13.33
N THR A 93 8.44 18.71 -14.35
CA THR A 93 7.04 18.28 -14.52
C THR A 93 6.95 16.76 -14.43
N GLU A 94 6.03 16.21 -13.64
CA GLU A 94 5.93 14.76 -13.48
C GLU A 94 5.41 14.03 -14.73
N ILE A 95 6.14 12.99 -15.16
CA ILE A 95 5.79 12.11 -16.31
C ILE A 95 5.23 10.77 -15.80
N GLY A 96 5.87 10.17 -14.80
CA GLY A 96 5.60 8.80 -14.34
C GLY A 96 6.42 7.72 -15.05
N PRO A 97 6.43 6.47 -14.56
CA PRO A 97 5.60 5.93 -13.49
C PRO A 97 6.03 6.40 -12.09
N ARG A 98 5.08 6.39 -11.14
CA ARG A 98 5.36 6.57 -9.70
C ARG A 98 5.41 5.20 -9.06
N MET A 99 6.48 4.91 -8.34
CA MET A 99 6.63 3.63 -7.66
C MET A 99 7.06 3.83 -6.22
N VAL A 100 6.65 2.90 -5.37
CA VAL A 100 7.14 2.78 -3.99
C VAL A 100 7.59 1.34 -3.84
N LEU A 101 8.88 1.15 -3.57
CA LEU A 101 9.47 -0.16 -3.39
C LEU A 101 9.79 -0.37 -1.92
N GLU A 102 9.46 -1.53 -1.41
CA GLU A 102 9.83 -1.95 -0.07
C GLU A 102 10.72 -3.20 -0.19
N PRO A 103 12.05 -3.04 -0.03
CA PRO A 103 12.96 -4.18 -0.08
C PRO A 103 12.63 -5.19 1.03
N MET A 104 12.45 -6.46 0.65
CA MET A 104 12.12 -7.54 1.58
C MET A 104 13.37 -8.30 2.01
N ILE A 105 14.09 -8.84 1.03
CA ILE A 105 15.26 -9.69 1.22
C ILE A 105 16.31 -9.37 0.15
N VAL A 106 17.58 -9.65 0.48
CA VAL A 106 18.67 -9.67 -0.49
C VAL A 106 19.31 -11.05 -0.43
N LEU A 107 19.47 -11.67 -1.60
CA LEU A 107 20.10 -12.97 -1.79
C LEU A 107 21.55 -12.78 -2.26
N SER A 108 22.44 -13.71 -1.91
CA SER A 108 23.85 -13.65 -2.34
C SER A 108 24.05 -13.94 -3.83
N GLY A 109 23.17 -14.75 -4.44
CA GLY A 109 23.27 -15.19 -5.84
C GLY A 109 22.15 -14.67 -6.74
N SER A 110 22.21 -15.07 -8.01
CA SER A 110 21.17 -14.77 -8.99
C SER A 110 19.97 -15.71 -8.76
N PHE A 111 18.88 -15.16 -8.20
CA PHE A 111 17.64 -15.88 -7.88
C PHE A 111 17.79 -17.06 -6.90
N SER A 112 18.94 -17.23 -6.27
CA SER A 112 19.26 -18.33 -5.35
C SER A 112 20.39 -17.92 -4.39
N GLY A 113 20.64 -18.73 -3.37
CA GLY A 113 21.67 -18.50 -2.36
C GLY A 113 21.13 -17.99 -1.02
N ASP A 114 22.05 -17.71 -0.11
CA ASP A 114 21.73 -17.33 1.27
C ASP A 114 21.16 -15.91 1.36
N VAL A 115 20.31 -15.70 2.37
CA VAL A 115 19.73 -14.41 2.68
C VAL A 115 20.75 -13.56 3.45
N ILE A 116 21.37 -12.60 2.77
CA ILE A 116 22.37 -11.71 3.35
C ILE A 116 21.75 -10.49 4.05
N TYR A 117 20.51 -10.15 3.70
CA TYR A 117 19.75 -9.09 4.36
C TYR A 117 18.27 -9.43 4.36
N ARG A 118 17.59 -9.13 5.47
CA ARG A 118 16.14 -9.25 5.62
C ARG A 118 15.61 -7.99 6.30
N ASN A 119 14.58 -7.39 5.73
CA ASN A 119 13.88 -6.27 6.33
C ASN A 119 12.95 -6.77 7.44
N ILE A 120 13.27 -6.45 8.69
CA ILE A 120 12.50 -6.86 9.88
C ILE A 120 11.14 -6.16 9.94
N ARG A 121 11.04 -4.95 9.36
CA ARG A 121 9.81 -4.13 9.40
C ARG A 121 8.82 -4.49 8.30
N TYR A 122 9.22 -5.33 7.34
CA TYR A 122 8.36 -5.71 6.24
C TYR A 122 7.24 -6.64 6.73
N GLU A 123 6.00 -6.21 6.52
CA GLU A 123 4.83 -7.06 6.68
C GLU A 123 4.16 -7.29 5.32
N SER A 124 3.89 -8.56 5.00
CA SER A 124 3.24 -8.86 3.73
C SER A 124 1.76 -8.44 3.75
N PRO A 125 1.20 -7.95 2.61
CA PRO A 125 -0.23 -7.63 2.53
C PRO A 125 -1.15 -8.83 2.83
N THR A 126 -0.66 -10.05 2.60
CA THR A 126 -1.38 -11.27 2.96
C THR A 126 -1.41 -11.49 4.46
N GLU A 127 -0.31 -11.20 5.15
CA GLU A 127 -0.25 -11.26 6.62
C GLU A 127 -1.21 -10.24 7.24
N MET A 128 -1.15 -8.99 6.78
CA MET A 128 -2.05 -7.93 7.24
C MET A 128 -3.53 -8.30 7.04
N ARG A 129 -3.90 -8.84 5.86
CA ARG A 129 -5.26 -9.32 5.60
C ARG A 129 -5.65 -10.50 6.51
N ARG A 130 -4.71 -11.40 6.78
CA ARG A 130 -4.92 -12.54 7.69
C ARG A 130 -5.18 -12.08 9.12
N GLN A 131 -4.40 -11.11 9.61
CA GLN A 131 -4.59 -10.52 10.93
C GLN A 131 -5.95 -9.82 11.05
N LEU A 132 -6.33 -9.02 10.05
CA LEU A 132 -7.64 -8.37 10.03
C LEU A 132 -8.79 -9.39 10.04
N LYS A 133 -8.65 -10.48 9.28
CA LYS A 133 -9.65 -11.56 9.28
C LYS A 133 -9.73 -12.27 10.64
N ARG A 134 -8.59 -12.51 11.30
CA ARG A 134 -8.55 -13.09 12.66
C ARG A 134 -9.21 -12.16 13.69
N ALA A 135 -8.92 -10.85 13.65
CA ALA A 135 -9.54 -9.88 14.53
C ALA A 135 -11.07 -9.87 14.38
N ARG A 136 -11.57 -9.86 13.12
CA ARG A 136 -13.01 -9.95 12.84
C ARG A 136 -13.64 -11.27 13.30
N ALA A 137 -12.90 -12.38 13.23
CA ALA A 137 -13.38 -13.68 13.73
C ALA A 137 -13.54 -13.65 15.26
N VAL A 138 -12.57 -13.09 15.99
CA VAL A 138 -12.64 -12.92 17.45
C VAL A 138 -13.82 -12.02 17.85
N GLU A 139 -14.04 -10.91 17.15
CA GLU A 139 -15.21 -10.05 17.38
C GLU A 139 -16.53 -10.79 17.13
N HIS A 140 -16.58 -11.66 16.11
CA HIS A 140 -17.76 -12.45 15.81
C HIS A 140 -18.01 -13.52 16.89
N GLU A 141 -16.97 -14.23 17.34
CA GLU A 141 -17.07 -15.19 18.44
C GLU A 141 -17.59 -14.53 19.72
N ALA A 142 -17.09 -13.34 20.06
CA ALA A 142 -17.58 -12.58 21.21
C ALA A 142 -19.09 -12.25 21.09
N LYS A 143 -19.56 -11.85 19.91
CA LYS A 143 -20.98 -11.57 19.65
C LYS A 143 -21.85 -12.83 19.76
N VAL A 144 -21.37 -13.98 19.27
CA VAL A 144 -22.09 -15.25 19.40
C VAL A 144 -22.24 -15.63 20.87
N ILE A 145 -21.16 -15.55 21.65
CA ILE A 145 -21.19 -15.83 23.09
C ILE A 145 -22.14 -14.88 23.83
N GLU A 146 -22.15 -13.59 23.48
CA GLU A 146 -23.08 -12.61 24.06
C GLU A 146 -24.54 -12.92 23.71
N HIS A 147 -24.80 -13.30 22.46
CA HIS A 147 -26.14 -13.70 22.01
C HIS A 147 -26.65 -14.95 22.74
N GLU A 148 -25.79 -15.95 22.93
CA GLU A 148 -26.11 -17.15 23.72
C GLU A 148 -26.40 -16.81 25.18
N LYS A 149 -25.57 -15.97 25.81
CA LYS A 149 -25.81 -15.49 27.18
C LYS A 149 -27.14 -14.73 27.29
N SER A 150 -27.48 -13.90 26.31
CA SER A 150 -28.76 -13.18 26.27
C SER A 150 -29.95 -14.13 26.16
N LYS A 151 -29.85 -15.18 25.31
CA LYS A 151 -30.84 -16.25 25.25
C LYS A 151 -31.00 -16.97 26.58
N MET A 152 -29.91 -17.37 27.23
CA MET A 152 -29.96 -18.01 28.55
C MET A 152 -30.60 -17.11 29.61
N ARG A 153 -30.30 -15.80 29.60
CA ARG A 153 -30.96 -14.84 30.50
C ARG A 153 -32.46 -14.74 30.27
N LYS A 154 -32.91 -14.72 29.01
CA LYS A 154 -34.35 -14.71 28.68
C LYS A 154 -35.05 -15.98 29.15
N VAL A 155 -34.42 -17.15 28.95
CA VAL A 155 -34.95 -18.43 29.44
C VAL A 155 -35.01 -18.44 30.98
N ALA A 156 -33.96 -17.99 31.65
CA ALA A 156 -33.93 -17.92 33.12
C ALA A 156 -34.86 -16.85 33.72
N ALA A 157 -35.18 -15.80 32.95
CA ALA A 157 -36.15 -14.77 33.33
C ALA A 157 -37.60 -15.19 33.07
N ASN A 158 -37.82 -16.36 32.46
CA ASN A 158 -39.16 -16.92 32.32
C ASN A 158 -39.59 -17.40 33.72
N LEU A 159 -40.34 -16.55 34.42
CA LEU A 159 -40.94 -16.84 35.71
C LEU A 159 -42.03 -17.91 35.52
N GLU A 160 -42.24 -18.75 36.54
CA GLU A 160 -43.37 -19.68 36.58
C GLU A 160 -44.68 -18.90 36.41
N GLU A 161 -45.61 -19.46 35.63
CA GLU A 161 -46.95 -18.88 35.45
C GLU A 161 -47.63 -18.77 36.82
N ASP A 162 -48.14 -17.58 37.14
CA ASP A 162 -48.79 -17.33 38.41
C ASP A 162 -50.12 -18.10 38.45
N HIS A 163 -50.25 -19.04 39.38
CA HIS A 163 -51.45 -19.86 39.53
C HIS A 163 -52.73 -19.04 39.85
N LEU A 164 -52.60 -17.74 40.13
CA LEU A 164 -53.71 -16.81 40.33
C LEU A 164 -54.24 -16.17 39.03
N ASP A 165 -53.54 -16.31 37.89
CA ASP A 165 -53.96 -15.74 36.60
C ASP A 165 -55.27 -16.36 36.07
N GLU A 166 -55.60 -17.60 36.47
CA GLU A 166 -56.89 -18.24 36.13
C GLU A 166 -58.09 -17.64 36.88
N ILE A 167 -57.86 -16.93 38.00
CA ILE A 167 -58.94 -16.43 38.87
C ILE A 167 -59.47 -15.08 38.39
N PHE A 168 -58.63 -14.29 37.72
CA PHE A 168 -59.01 -12.99 37.15
C PHE A 168 -59.08 -13.10 35.63
N GLY A 169 -60.16 -13.68 35.11
CA GLY A 169 -60.40 -13.81 33.66
C GLY A 169 -60.60 -12.46 32.96
N THR A 170 -59.53 -11.69 32.77
CA THR A 170 -59.49 -10.56 31.83
C THR A 170 -59.12 -11.08 30.46
N THR A 171 -60.13 -11.16 29.60
CA THR A 171 -60.03 -11.29 28.15
C THR A 171 -59.03 -10.28 27.58
N THR A 172 -57.79 -10.70 27.35
CA THR A 172 -56.89 -10.02 26.41
C THR A 172 -56.59 -10.99 25.28
N ASP A 173 -57.41 -10.85 24.23
CA ASP A 173 -57.29 -11.55 22.96
C ASP A 173 -56.04 -11.06 22.24
N HIS A 174 -54.92 -11.78 22.39
CA HIS A 174 -53.77 -11.65 21.50
C HIS A 174 -53.77 -12.83 20.53
N HIS A 175 -54.49 -12.65 19.42
CA HIS A 175 -54.34 -13.39 18.18
C HIS A 175 -52.85 -13.45 17.77
N HIS A 176 -52.22 -14.62 17.93
CA HIS A 176 -51.06 -15.01 17.12
C HIS A 176 -51.55 -16.01 16.08
N ARG A 177 -51.70 -15.53 14.84
CA ARG A 177 -51.94 -16.37 13.67
C ARG A 177 -50.60 -16.96 13.26
N ASP A 178 -50.50 -18.29 13.36
CA ASP A 178 -49.50 -19.08 12.68
C ASP A 178 -49.84 -19.09 11.18
N ASP A 179 -49.15 -18.28 10.38
CA ASP A 179 -49.08 -18.45 8.94
C ASP A 179 -47.81 -19.23 8.60
N ASP A 180 -47.92 -20.55 8.60
CA ASP A 180 -47.05 -21.45 7.86
C ASP A 180 -47.20 -21.15 6.36
N VAL A 181 -46.22 -20.48 5.76
CA VAL A 181 -46.07 -20.41 4.31
C VAL A 181 -44.92 -21.34 3.91
N MET A 182 -45.32 -22.52 3.46
CA MET A 182 -44.57 -23.36 2.53
C MET A 182 -44.19 -22.56 1.28
N VAL A 183 -42.90 -22.49 0.94
CA VAL A 183 -42.44 -22.27 -0.44
C VAL A 183 -41.20 -23.13 -0.69
N GLU A 184 -41.22 -23.80 -1.84
CA GLU A 184 -40.10 -24.49 -2.51
C GLU A 184 -38.81 -23.66 -2.63
#